data_AF-A3F4Q4-F1
#
_entry.id   AF-A3F4Q4-F1
#
_cell.length_a   1.000
_cell.length_b   1.000
_cell.length_c   1.000
_cell.angle_alpha   90.00
_cell.angle_beta   90.00
_cell.angle_gamma   90.00
#
_symmetry.space_group_name_H-M   'P 1'
#
loop_
_entity.id
_entity.type
_entity.pdbx_description
1 polymer ?
#
loop_
_entity_poly.entity_id
_entity_poly.type
_entity_poly.pdbx_seq_one_letter_code
_entity_poly.pdbx_strand_id
1 'polypeptide(L)'
;ERRSEYAARSFDRVSVSTALVGTLCFTMGSSTFPMWMTVVGGFLSYFLADGCTYSAGILFTEFKDVFHAGSTATSLLPALVYAIPQFMSPFICPFTAIVGYSTAAAWGSLFLCISFIVTSLAQEIILTYFAYGALLSLGLQLTYTAAFMAVVSTFKDSKWLGLACGVMVCGGGIGAFATNHLLSWILSFWTWREALTLQGGIFLHAWISAALFYWLDERATMQ
;
A
#
# COMPACT_ATOMS: atom_id res chain seq x y z
N GLU A 1 37.46 -16.17 26.39
CA GLU A 1 37.37 -17.05 25.20
C GLU A 1 35.96 -17.16 24.62
N ARG A 2 34.92 -17.45 25.41
CA ARG A 2 33.54 -17.56 24.86
C ARG A 2 32.86 -16.28 24.36
N ARG A 3 33.45 -15.08 24.51
CA ARG A 3 32.89 -13.81 23.97
C ARG A 3 33.45 -13.42 22.60
N SER A 4 34.63 -13.90 22.21
CA SER A 4 35.23 -13.62 20.90
C SER A 4 34.62 -14.48 19.78
N GLU A 5 34.12 -15.68 20.09
CA GLU A 5 33.43 -16.55 19.12
C GLU A 5 32.06 -16.02 18.69
N TYR A 6 31.35 -15.28 19.55
CA TYR A 6 30.05 -14.69 19.17
C TYR A 6 30.20 -13.49 18.24
N ALA A 7 31.27 -12.71 18.38
CA ALA A 7 31.56 -11.58 17.49
C ALA A 7 32.06 -12.04 16.11
N ALA A 8 32.81 -13.14 16.04
CA ALA A 8 33.21 -13.75 14.76
C ALA A 8 31.99 -14.30 13.99
N ARG A 9 31.05 -14.95 14.69
CA ARG A 9 29.81 -15.48 14.08
C ARG A 9 28.78 -14.41 13.66
N SER A 10 28.83 -13.19 14.20
CA SER A 10 27.99 -12.09 13.73
C SER A 10 28.57 -11.42 12.48
N PHE A 11 29.91 -11.34 12.37
CA PHE A 11 30.58 -10.77 11.22
C PHE A 11 30.47 -11.66 9.96
N ASP A 12 30.56 -12.99 10.12
CA ASP A 12 30.34 -13.95 9.02
C ASP A 12 28.91 -13.89 8.46
N ARG A 13 27.89 -13.66 9.30
CA ARG A 13 26.49 -13.56 8.83
C ARG A 13 26.22 -12.31 8.00
N VAL A 14 26.94 -11.22 8.24
CA VAL A 14 26.81 -9.98 7.45
C VAL A 14 27.53 -10.13 6.11
N SER A 15 28.72 -10.74 6.09
CA SER A 15 29.49 -10.98 4.85
C SER A 15 28.81 -11.97 3.89
N VAL A 16 28.15 -13.01 4.43
CA VAL A 16 27.37 -13.97 3.63
C VAL A 16 26.15 -13.31 2.97
N SER A 17 25.56 -12.27 3.57
CA SER A 17 24.40 -11.57 3.01
C SER A 17 24.74 -10.77 1.75
N THR A 18 25.93 -10.16 1.67
CA THR A 18 26.36 -9.38 0.51
C THR A 18 26.82 -10.27 -0.64
N ALA A 19 27.46 -11.41 -0.32
CA ALA A 19 27.83 -12.40 -1.32
C ALA A 19 26.60 -13.10 -1.93
N LEU A 20 25.55 -13.36 -1.14
CA LEU A 20 24.30 -13.95 -1.63
C LEU A 20 23.59 -13.07 -2.66
N VAL A 21 23.57 -11.75 -2.47
CA VAL A 21 22.97 -10.80 -3.42
C VAL A 21 23.75 -10.79 -4.74
N GLY A 22 25.08 -10.89 -4.69
CA GLY A 22 25.93 -11.01 -5.87
C GLY A 22 25.73 -12.32 -6.65
N THR A 23 25.51 -13.44 -5.95
CA THR A 23 25.26 -14.76 -6.59
C THR A 23 23.81 -14.94 -7.05
N LEU A 24 22.84 -14.27 -6.43
CA LEU A 24 21.42 -14.24 -6.84
C LEU A 24 21.22 -13.66 -8.25
N CYS A 25 22.11 -12.76 -8.69
CA CYS A 25 22.04 -12.16 -10.02
C CYS A 25 22.45 -13.14 -11.14
N PHE A 26 23.25 -14.17 -10.84
CA PHE A 26 23.93 -14.98 -11.87
C PHE A 26 23.26 -16.33 -12.18
N THR A 27 22.17 -16.70 -11.48
CA THR A 27 21.44 -17.96 -11.71
C THR A 27 19.93 -17.78 -11.77
N MET A 28 19.46 -16.66 -12.34
CA MET A 28 18.03 -16.45 -12.55
C MET A 28 17.57 -17.19 -13.81
N GLY A 29 16.92 -18.34 -13.61
CA GLY A 29 16.10 -18.97 -14.65
C GLY A 29 14.98 -18.03 -15.11
N SER A 30 14.51 -18.19 -16.34
CA SER A 30 13.53 -17.32 -17.02
C SER A 30 12.20 -17.12 -16.28
N SER A 31 11.89 -17.94 -15.27
CA SER A 31 10.67 -17.83 -14.44
C SER A 31 10.81 -16.98 -13.17
N THR A 32 12.03 -16.61 -12.76
CA THR A 32 12.27 -15.89 -11.48
C THR A 32 12.04 -14.39 -11.60
N PHE A 33 12.34 -13.81 -12.77
CA PHE A 33 12.13 -12.39 -13.05
C PHE A 33 10.68 -11.93 -12.82
N PRO A 34 9.64 -12.57 -13.38
CA PRO A 34 8.26 -12.14 -13.16
C PRO A 34 7.80 -12.30 -11.70
N MET A 35 8.34 -13.25 -10.94
CA MET A 35 8.01 -13.40 -9.51
C MET A 35 8.47 -12.18 -8.70
N TRP A 36 9.68 -11.67 -8.98
CA TRP A 36 10.18 -10.46 -8.32
C TRP A 36 9.46 -9.19 -8.79
N MET A 37 8.97 -9.16 -10.03
CA MET A 37 8.10 -8.07 -10.50
C MET A 37 6.80 -7.98 -9.69
N THR A 38 6.22 -9.11 -9.29
CA THR A 38 5.06 -9.13 -8.37
C THR A 38 5.40 -8.49 -7.03
N VAL A 39 6.60 -8.73 -6.49
CA VAL A 39 7.05 -8.09 -5.24
C VAL A 39 7.18 -6.58 -5.41
N VAL A 40 7.70 -6.11 -6.55
CA VAL A 40 7.79 -4.67 -6.86
C VAL A 40 6.39 -4.04 -6.99
N GLY A 41 5.43 -4.73 -7.62
CA GLY A 41 4.04 -4.30 -7.68
C GLY A 41 3.38 -4.24 -6.29
N GLY A 42 3.66 -5.24 -5.45
CA GLY A 42 3.21 -5.27 -4.06
C GLY A 42 3.81 -4.12 -3.24
N PHE A 43 5.11 -3.88 -3.38
CA PHE A 43 5.82 -2.77 -2.75
C PHE A 43 5.18 -1.42 -3.12
N LEU A 44 4.93 -1.18 -4.41
CA LEU A 44 4.32 0.06 -4.88
C LEU A 44 2.90 0.24 -4.33
N SER A 45 2.12 -0.86 -4.27
CA SER A 45 0.76 -0.84 -3.72
C SER A 45 0.76 -0.49 -2.23
N TYR A 46 1.63 -1.12 -1.45
CA TYR A 46 1.78 -0.83 -0.02
C TYR A 46 2.34 0.58 0.22
N PHE A 47 3.31 1.02 -0.58
CA PHE A 47 3.86 2.37 -0.52
C PHE A 47 2.76 3.43 -0.66
N LEU A 48 1.89 3.26 -1.67
CA LEU A 48 0.78 4.18 -1.88
C LEU A 48 -0.26 4.04 -0.76
N ALA A 49 -0.77 2.83 -0.51
CA ALA A 49 -1.89 2.60 0.40
C ALA A 49 -1.57 2.97 1.86
N ASP A 50 -0.42 2.55 2.40
CA ASP A 50 -0.01 2.96 3.75
C ASP A 50 0.33 4.44 3.79
N GLY A 51 0.97 4.96 2.73
CA GLY A 51 1.23 6.39 2.58
C GLY A 51 -0.03 7.24 2.81
N CYS A 52 -1.13 6.88 2.14
CA CYS A 52 -2.44 7.51 2.34
C CYS A 52 -2.93 7.40 3.78
N THR A 53 -2.92 6.18 4.31
CA THR A 53 -3.53 5.83 5.59
C THR A 53 -2.86 6.58 6.75
N TYR A 54 -1.54 6.72 6.71
CA TYR A 54 -0.80 7.50 7.70
C TYR A 54 -0.93 9.03 7.49
N SER A 55 -1.05 9.49 6.25
CA SER A 55 -1.25 10.91 5.94
C SER A 55 -2.63 11.46 6.34
N ALA A 56 -3.60 10.60 6.61
CA ALA A 56 -4.89 11.01 7.19
C ALA A 56 -4.75 11.77 8.52
N GLY A 57 -3.68 11.54 9.29
CA GLY A 57 -3.41 12.28 10.52
C GLY A 57 -3.07 13.75 10.30
N ILE A 58 -2.42 14.09 9.18
CA ILE A 58 -2.13 15.48 8.82
C ILE A 58 -3.42 16.18 8.40
N LEU A 59 -4.20 15.52 7.53
CA LEU A 59 -5.48 16.03 7.02
C LEU A 59 -6.53 16.21 8.14
N PHE A 60 -6.46 15.43 9.22
CA PHE A 60 -7.31 15.63 10.39
C PHE A 60 -7.20 17.05 10.96
N THR A 61 -5.99 17.59 11.06
CA THR A 61 -5.77 18.93 11.61
C THR A 61 -6.39 19.99 10.70
N GLU A 62 -6.17 19.86 9.39
CA GLU A 62 -6.76 20.76 8.38
C GLU A 62 -8.30 20.70 8.37
N PHE A 63 -8.88 19.49 8.40
CA PHE A 63 -10.34 19.32 8.41
C PHE A 63 -10.98 19.88 9.69
N LYS A 64 -10.28 19.83 10.81
CA LYS A 64 -10.77 20.40 12.07
C LYS A 64 -10.90 21.92 11.95
N ASP A 65 -9.92 22.57 11.35
CA ASP A 65 -9.90 24.02 11.19
C ASP A 65 -10.92 24.49 10.14
N VAL A 66 -11.11 23.73 9.06
CA VAL A 66 -12.03 24.08 7.97
C VAL A 66 -13.50 23.86 8.32
N PHE A 67 -13.86 22.71 8.90
CA PHE A 67 -15.26 22.39 9.20
C PHE A 67 -15.73 22.93 10.55
N HIS A 68 -14.83 23.54 11.33
CA HIS A 68 -15.07 24.00 12.70
C HIS A 68 -15.77 22.94 13.59
N ALA A 69 -15.58 21.67 13.27
CA ALA A 69 -16.22 20.56 13.95
C ALA A 69 -15.46 20.22 15.24
N GLY A 70 -16.17 19.66 16.22
CA GLY A 70 -15.56 19.21 17.47
C GLY A 70 -14.42 18.21 17.22
N SER A 71 -13.37 18.25 18.04
CA SER A 71 -12.19 17.38 17.87
C SER A 71 -12.55 15.89 17.77
N THR A 72 -13.58 15.47 18.51
CA THR A 72 -14.12 14.10 18.47
C THR A 72 -14.75 13.77 17.12
N ALA A 73 -15.53 14.69 16.55
CA ALA A 73 -16.15 14.49 15.24
C ALA A 73 -15.06 14.33 14.16
N THR A 74 -14.10 15.24 14.08
CA THR A 74 -13.06 15.15 13.04
C THR A 74 -12.17 13.90 13.21
N SER A 75 -11.97 13.43 14.45
CA SER A 75 -11.12 12.26 14.73
C SER A 75 -11.71 10.94 14.22
N LEU A 76 -13.01 10.94 13.92
CA LEU A 76 -13.65 9.81 13.26
C LEU A 76 -13.10 9.57 11.86
N LEU A 77 -12.60 10.58 11.14
CA LEU A 77 -12.06 10.39 9.78
C LEU A 77 -10.88 9.42 9.78
N PRO A 78 -9.74 9.69 10.46
CA PRO A 78 -8.65 8.73 10.51
C PRO A 78 -9.07 7.41 11.18
N ALA A 79 -9.97 7.43 12.17
CA ALA A 79 -10.46 6.20 12.79
C ALA A 79 -11.20 5.30 11.78
N LEU A 80 -12.06 5.87 10.92
CA LEU A 80 -12.76 5.14 9.87
C LEU A 80 -11.78 4.58 8.84
N VAL A 81 -10.79 5.40 8.44
CA VAL A 81 -9.75 5.00 7.49
C VAL A 81 -8.99 3.75 7.97
N TYR A 82 -8.73 3.62 9.27
CA TYR A 82 -8.08 2.43 9.84
C TYR A 82 -9.04 1.28 10.17
N ALA A 83 -10.23 1.56 10.70
CA ALA A 83 -11.15 0.53 11.17
C ALA A 83 -11.84 -0.21 10.02
N ILE A 84 -12.35 0.52 9.03
CA ILE A 84 -13.15 -0.06 7.94
C ILE A 84 -12.35 -1.09 7.13
N PRO A 85 -11.09 -0.87 6.71
CA PRO A 85 -10.34 -1.88 5.97
C PRO A 85 -10.23 -3.20 6.72
N GLN A 86 -9.97 -3.15 8.03
CA GLN A 86 -9.87 -4.34 8.87
C GLN A 86 -11.20 -5.10 8.95
N PHE A 87 -12.33 -4.39 9.09
CA PHE A 87 -13.66 -5.00 9.04
C PHE A 87 -14.02 -5.56 7.67
N MET A 88 -13.52 -4.95 6.58
CA MET A 88 -13.80 -5.38 5.21
C MET A 88 -12.90 -6.55 4.76
N SER A 89 -11.76 -6.75 5.39
CA SER A 89 -10.81 -7.85 5.09
C SER A 89 -11.46 -9.23 4.87
N PRO A 90 -12.33 -9.77 5.75
CA PRO A 90 -12.95 -11.09 5.54
C PRO A 90 -13.87 -11.16 4.32
N PHE A 91 -14.42 -10.03 3.85
CA PHE A 91 -15.30 -9.98 2.67
C PHE A 91 -14.48 -9.80 1.39
N ILE A 92 -13.41 -9.01 1.45
CA ILE A 92 -12.58 -8.69 0.29
C ILE A 92 -11.63 -9.84 -0.09
N CYS A 93 -11.11 -10.60 0.88
CA CYS A 93 -10.25 -11.76 0.60
C CYS A 93 -10.88 -12.80 -0.35
N PRO A 94 -12.08 -13.35 -0.08
CA PRO A 94 -12.72 -14.30 -1.00
C PRO A 94 -13.16 -13.65 -2.31
N PHE A 95 -13.57 -12.37 -2.27
CA PHE A 95 -13.94 -11.63 -3.48
C PHE A 95 -12.76 -11.50 -4.45
N THR A 96 -11.58 -11.11 -3.94
CA THR A 96 -10.35 -11.00 -4.73
C THR A 96 -9.90 -12.36 -5.29
N ALA A 97 -10.12 -13.46 -4.56
CA ALA A 97 -9.81 -14.80 -5.06
C ALA A 97 -10.65 -15.21 -6.29
N ILE A 98 -11.87 -14.69 -6.42
CA ILE A 98 -12.78 -15.00 -7.53
C ILE A 98 -12.56 -14.05 -8.70
N VAL A 99 -12.35 -12.76 -8.41
CA VAL A 99 -12.28 -11.69 -9.41
C VAL A 99 -10.89 -11.57 -10.05
N GLY A 100 -9.84 -11.99 -9.34
CA GLY A 100 -8.44 -11.84 -9.76
C GLY A 100 -7.73 -10.73 -8.99
N TYR A 101 -6.40 -10.82 -8.93
CA TYR A 101 -5.57 -9.86 -8.21
C TYR A 101 -5.42 -8.54 -8.97
N SER A 102 -5.28 -8.60 -10.30
CA SER A 102 -5.10 -7.43 -11.15
C SER A 102 -6.34 -6.57 -11.19
N THR A 103 -7.48 -7.20 -11.42
CA THR A 103 -8.81 -6.56 -11.46
C THR A 103 -9.15 -5.95 -10.10
N ALA A 104 -8.91 -6.65 -8.99
CA ALA A 104 -9.13 -6.11 -7.65
C ALA A 104 -8.25 -4.88 -7.35
N ALA A 105 -6.97 -4.89 -7.72
CA ALA A 105 -6.09 -3.73 -7.59
C ALA A 105 -6.53 -2.56 -8.49
N ALA A 106 -6.99 -2.84 -9.71
CA ALA A 106 -7.50 -1.83 -10.62
C ALA A 106 -8.76 -1.13 -10.07
N TRP A 107 -9.72 -1.90 -9.53
CA TRP A 107 -10.89 -1.35 -8.85
C TRP A 107 -10.51 -0.58 -7.58
N GLY A 108 -9.56 -1.09 -6.80
CA GLY A 108 -9.05 -0.43 -5.61
C GLY A 108 -8.53 0.98 -5.92
N SER A 109 -7.64 1.10 -6.91
CA SER A 109 -7.11 2.40 -7.33
C SER A 109 -8.16 3.36 -7.88
N LEU A 110 -9.18 2.86 -8.58
CA LEU A 110 -10.29 3.69 -9.07
C LEU A 110 -11.10 4.24 -7.90
N PHE A 111 -11.43 3.42 -6.91
CA PHE A 111 -12.12 3.87 -5.70
C PHE A 111 -11.28 4.87 -4.90
N LEU A 112 -9.97 4.67 -4.81
CA LEU A 112 -9.06 5.65 -4.19
C LEU A 112 -9.14 7.00 -4.94
N CYS A 113 -8.97 7.00 -6.26
CA CYS A 113 -9.03 8.22 -7.06
C CYS A 113 -10.38 8.96 -6.90
N ILE A 114 -11.49 8.23 -7.03
CA ILE A 114 -12.84 8.78 -6.85
C ILE A 114 -13.01 9.35 -5.44
N SER A 115 -12.56 8.63 -4.41
CA SER A 115 -12.68 9.09 -3.03
C SER A 115 -11.96 10.42 -2.80
N PHE A 116 -10.75 10.60 -3.36
CA PHE A 116 -10.01 11.85 -3.25
C PHE A 116 -10.68 13.01 -3.99
N ILE A 117 -11.16 12.77 -5.22
CA ILE A 117 -11.87 13.79 -6.01
C ILE A 117 -13.18 14.19 -5.34
N VAL A 118 -13.96 13.22 -4.85
CA VAL A 118 -15.22 13.53 -4.16
C VAL A 118 -14.95 14.26 -2.86
N THR A 119 -13.88 13.90 -2.14
CA THR A 119 -13.48 14.60 -0.91
C THR A 119 -13.04 16.03 -1.20
N SER A 120 -12.33 16.29 -2.30
CA SER A 120 -11.89 17.65 -2.66
C SER A 120 -13.05 18.58 -3.01
N LEU A 121 -14.20 18.04 -3.40
CA LEU A 121 -15.45 18.77 -3.65
C LEU A 121 -16.36 18.87 -2.41
N ALA A 122 -16.01 18.19 -1.31
CA ALA A 122 -16.86 18.15 -0.12
C ALA A 122 -17.02 19.55 0.52
N GLN A 123 -18.27 19.88 0.88
CA GLN A 123 -18.63 21.09 1.62
C GLN A 123 -19.14 20.78 3.03
N GLU A 124 -19.49 19.51 3.28
CA GLU A 124 -20.04 19.02 4.54
C GLU A 124 -19.21 17.87 5.10
N ILE A 125 -19.02 17.85 6.42
CA ILE A 125 -18.24 16.80 7.08
C ILE A 125 -18.84 15.41 6.90
N ILE A 126 -20.16 15.32 6.76
CA ILE A 126 -20.88 14.05 6.52
C ILE A 126 -20.46 13.43 5.20
N LEU A 127 -20.32 14.26 4.14
CA LEU A 127 -19.87 13.79 2.84
C LEU A 127 -18.40 13.36 2.90
N THR A 128 -17.57 14.06 3.69
CA THR A 128 -16.18 13.67 3.97
C THR A 128 -16.10 12.32 4.68
N TYR A 129 -16.96 12.01 5.65
CA TYR A 129 -16.98 10.67 6.28
C TYR A 129 -17.30 9.56 5.29
N PHE A 130 -18.22 9.80 4.36
CA PHE A 130 -18.58 8.82 3.35
C PHE A 130 -17.46 8.65 2.31
N ALA A 131 -16.97 9.74 1.73
CA ALA A 131 -15.96 9.70 0.66
C ALA A 131 -14.56 9.36 1.21
N TYR A 132 -14.04 10.16 2.14
CA TYR A 132 -12.70 9.99 2.69
C TYR A 132 -12.62 8.86 3.72
N GLY A 133 -13.72 8.54 4.41
CA GLY A 133 -13.79 7.41 5.32
C GLY A 133 -14.12 6.13 4.56
N ALA A 134 -15.40 5.90 4.28
CA ALA A 134 -15.87 4.62 3.78
C ALA A 134 -15.35 4.26 2.37
N LEU A 135 -15.46 5.17 1.40
CA LEU A 135 -15.08 4.88 0.02
C LEU A 135 -13.56 4.71 -0.14
N LEU A 136 -12.77 5.59 0.49
CA LEU A 136 -11.31 5.48 0.54
C LEU A 136 -10.89 4.14 1.17
N SER A 137 -11.45 3.78 2.32
CA SER A 137 -11.14 2.52 3.01
C SER A 137 -11.43 1.27 2.18
N LEU A 138 -12.52 1.27 1.41
CA LEU A 138 -12.83 0.17 0.50
C LEU A 138 -11.75 0.04 -0.60
N GLY A 139 -11.33 1.15 -1.19
CA GLY A 139 -10.26 1.18 -2.17
C GLY A 139 -8.91 0.73 -1.60
N LEU A 140 -8.58 1.17 -0.38
CA LEU A 140 -7.39 0.75 0.35
C LEU A 140 -7.39 -0.75 0.59
N GLN A 141 -8.49 -1.31 1.13
CA GLN A 141 -8.56 -2.73 1.46
C GLN A 141 -8.46 -3.61 0.20
N LEU A 142 -9.12 -3.25 -0.89
CA LEU A 142 -8.99 -3.94 -2.18
C LEU A 142 -7.53 -3.97 -2.64
N THR A 143 -6.85 -2.83 -2.56
CA THR A 143 -5.44 -2.69 -2.97
C THR A 143 -4.50 -3.52 -2.08
N TYR A 144 -4.67 -3.47 -0.75
CA TYR A 144 -3.87 -4.26 0.19
C TYR A 144 -4.07 -5.76 -0.01
N THR A 145 -5.32 -6.21 -0.07
CA THR A 145 -5.63 -7.62 -0.23
C THR A 145 -5.10 -8.15 -1.55
N ALA A 146 -5.28 -7.41 -2.66
CA ALA A 146 -4.76 -7.81 -3.97
C ALA A 146 -3.23 -7.95 -3.95
N ALA A 147 -2.51 -6.95 -3.44
CA ALA A 147 -1.06 -6.96 -3.35
C ALA A 147 -0.54 -8.10 -2.47
N PHE A 148 -1.11 -8.24 -1.27
CA PHE A 148 -0.70 -9.26 -0.31
C PHE A 148 -0.93 -10.68 -0.87
N MET A 149 -2.12 -10.94 -1.41
CA MET A 149 -2.46 -12.26 -1.94
C MET A 149 -1.64 -12.60 -3.19
N ALA A 150 -1.35 -11.62 -4.07
CA ALA A 150 -0.52 -11.84 -5.25
C ALA A 150 0.92 -12.26 -4.88
N VAL A 151 1.53 -11.60 -3.90
CA VAL A 151 2.88 -11.97 -3.43
C VAL A 151 2.87 -13.32 -2.74
N VAL A 152 1.88 -13.58 -1.87
CA VAL A 152 1.77 -14.85 -1.16
C VAL A 152 1.54 -16.03 -2.10
N SER A 153 0.66 -15.89 -3.09
CA SER A 153 0.40 -16.96 -4.07
C SER A 153 1.62 -17.24 -4.94
N THR A 154 2.37 -16.21 -5.32
CA THR A 154 3.59 -16.34 -6.13
C THR A 154 4.72 -17.08 -5.41
N PHE A 155 4.86 -16.88 -4.08
CA PHE A 155 5.96 -17.43 -3.29
C PHE A 155 5.54 -18.55 -2.32
N LYS A 156 4.31 -19.09 -2.43
CA LYS A 156 3.73 -20.05 -1.47
C LYS A 156 4.65 -21.24 -1.16
N ASP A 157 5.28 -21.81 -2.19
CA ASP A 157 6.15 -23.00 -2.07
C ASP A 157 7.64 -22.63 -2.00
N SER A 158 7.96 -21.34 -1.93
CA SER A 158 9.31 -20.81 -1.97
C SER A 158 9.82 -20.46 -0.59
N LYS A 159 11.08 -20.82 -0.30
CA LYS A 159 11.77 -20.41 0.94
C LYS A 159 11.92 -18.89 1.10
N TRP A 160 11.71 -18.13 0.03
CA TRP A 160 11.85 -16.67 0.00
C TRP A 160 10.56 -15.92 0.34
N LEU A 161 9.46 -16.61 0.65
CA LEU A 161 8.16 -15.99 0.98
C LEU A 161 8.29 -14.92 2.07
N GLY A 162 8.98 -15.22 3.17
CA GLY A 162 9.17 -14.27 4.26
C GLY A 162 9.94 -13.01 3.84
N LEU A 163 10.93 -13.15 2.96
CA LEU A 163 11.68 -12.03 2.41
C LEU A 163 10.81 -11.20 1.45
N ALA A 164 10.05 -11.86 0.58
CA ALA A 164 9.14 -11.19 -0.37
C ALA A 164 8.05 -10.38 0.35
N CYS A 165 7.40 -10.98 1.36
CA CYS A 165 6.41 -10.27 2.19
C CYS A 165 7.06 -9.13 2.97
N GLY A 166 8.27 -9.34 3.52
CA GLY A 166 9.03 -8.31 4.21
C GLY A 166 9.30 -7.11 3.30
N VAL A 167 9.88 -7.35 2.11
CA VAL A 167 10.16 -6.30 1.12
C VAL A 167 8.89 -5.54 0.73
N MET A 168 7.81 -6.26 0.43
CA MET A 168 6.51 -5.64 0.11
C MET A 168 6.03 -4.69 1.22
N VAL A 169 5.99 -5.16 2.48
CA VAL A 169 5.51 -4.36 3.62
C VAL A 169 6.45 -3.19 3.95
N CYS A 170 7.76 -3.33 3.71
CA CYS A 170 8.69 -2.20 3.85
C CYS A 170 8.32 -1.00 2.97
N GLY A 171 7.65 -1.23 1.84
CA GLY A 171 7.14 -0.16 0.99
C GLY A 171 6.21 0.79 1.75
N GLY A 172 5.37 0.26 2.63
CA GLY A 172 4.44 1.07 3.41
C GLY A 172 5.09 2.04 4.38
N GLY A 173 6.18 1.62 5.06
CA GLY A 173 6.95 2.50 5.94
C GLY A 173 7.62 3.66 5.19
N ILE A 174 8.22 3.36 4.03
CA ILE A 174 8.84 4.37 3.16
C ILE A 174 7.76 5.31 2.60
N GLY A 175 6.61 4.75 2.20
CA GLY A 175 5.45 5.48 1.70
C GLY A 175 4.88 6.45 2.72
N ALA A 176 4.72 6.01 3.96
CA ALA A 176 4.26 6.86 5.06
C ALA A 176 5.19 8.06 5.28
N PHE A 177 6.51 7.83 5.28
CA PHE A 177 7.49 8.90 5.46
C PHE A 177 7.47 9.90 4.29
N ALA A 178 7.52 9.39 3.06
CA ALA A 178 7.55 10.21 1.84
C ALA A 178 6.24 11.01 1.66
N THR A 179 5.10 10.35 1.80
CA THR A 179 3.78 10.97 1.60
C THR A 179 3.49 12.02 2.67
N ASN A 180 3.84 11.77 3.94
CA ASN A 180 3.67 12.75 5.00
C ASN A 180 4.50 14.03 4.78
N HIS A 181 5.76 13.88 4.35
CA HIS A 181 6.62 15.02 4.06
C HIS A 181 6.11 15.79 2.83
N LEU A 182 5.76 15.07 1.77
CA LEU A 182 5.21 15.65 0.55
C LEU A 182 3.91 16.43 0.83
N LEU A 183 2.99 15.83 1.60
CA LEU A 183 1.71 16.44 1.91
C LEU A 183 1.88 17.70 2.78
N SER A 184 2.75 17.65 3.78
CA SER A 184 3.06 18.83 4.61
C SER A 184 3.66 19.97 3.77
N TRP A 185 4.52 19.63 2.80
CA TRP A 185 5.11 20.61 1.89
C TRP A 185 4.05 21.22 0.96
N ILE A 186 3.16 20.41 0.39
CA ILE A 186 2.06 20.90 -0.46
C ILE A 186 1.13 21.83 0.32
N LEU A 187 0.74 21.44 1.54
CA LEU A 187 -0.14 22.25 2.39
C LEU A 187 0.47 23.60 2.82
N SER A 188 1.80 23.76 2.72
CA SER A 188 2.43 25.06 3.01
C SER A 188 2.23 26.10 1.89
N PHE A 189 1.89 25.67 0.67
CA PHE A 189 1.68 26.54 -0.48
C PHE A 189 0.25 26.52 -1.02
N TRP A 190 -0.42 25.37 -0.92
CA TRP A 190 -1.73 25.10 -1.53
C TRP A 190 -2.79 24.71 -0.49
N THR A 191 -4.04 24.81 -0.89
CA THR A 191 -5.17 24.43 -0.03
C THR A 191 -5.35 22.90 0.04
N TRP A 192 -6.04 22.43 1.08
CA TRP A 192 -6.35 21.00 1.26
C TRP A 192 -7.09 20.39 0.06
N ARG A 193 -7.92 21.15 -0.66
CA ARG A 193 -8.66 20.66 -1.84
C ARG A 193 -7.74 20.32 -2.99
N GLU A 194 -6.76 21.19 -3.26
CA GLU A 194 -5.76 20.99 -4.31
C GLU A 194 -4.82 19.84 -3.92
N ALA A 195 -4.41 19.77 -2.65
CA ALA A 195 -3.60 18.68 -2.12
C ALA A 195 -4.27 17.31 -2.34
N LEU A 196 -5.56 17.17 -1.98
CA LEU A 196 -6.31 15.93 -2.20
C LEU A 196 -6.46 15.58 -3.68
N THR A 197 -6.67 16.58 -4.55
CA THR A 197 -6.80 16.36 -5.99
C THR A 197 -5.48 15.88 -6.61
N LEU A 198 -4.37 16.49 -6.22
CA LEU A 198 -3.03 16.06 -6.62
C LEU A 198 -2.75 14.63 -6.13
N GLN A 199 -3.12 14.36 -4.89
CA GLN A 199 -2.96 13.06 -4.27
C GLN A 199 -3.75 11.99 -5.03
N GLY A 200 -5.01 12.26 -5.41
CA GLY A 200 -5.80 11.39 -6.28
C GLY A 200 -5.11 11.06 -7.61
N GLY A 201 -4.43 12.03 -8.22
CA GLY A 201 -3.61 11.82 -9.41
C GLY A 201 -2.41 10.89 -9.17
N ILE A 202 -1.69 11.07 -8.06
CA ILE A 202 -0.60 10.18 -7.65
C ILE A 202 -1.11 8.75 -7.45
N PHE A 203 -2.27 8.61 -6.82
CA PHE A 203 -2.90 7.31 -6.56
C PHE A 203 -3.36 6.58 -7.82
N LEU A 204 -3.58 7.29 -8.94
CA LEU A 204 -3.85 6.67 -10.23
C LEU A 204 -2.65 5.82 -10.71
N HIS A 205 -1.42 6.14 -10.28
CA HIS A 205 -0.25 5.31 -10.57
C HIS A 205 -0.30 3.92 -9.90
N ALA A 206 -1.22 3.68 -8.96
CA ALA A 206 -1.52 2.34 -8.47
C ALA A 206 -2.05 1.39 -9.58
N TRP A 207 -2.50 1.90 -10.73
CA TRP A 207 -2.77 1.02 -11.89
C TRP A 207 -1.52 0.32 -12.42
N ILE A 208 -0.32 0.87 -12.20
CA ILE A 208 0.92 0.21 -12.60
C ILE A 208 1.09 -1.09 -11.82
N SER A 209 0.74 -1.12 -10.52
CA SER A 209 0.78 -2.36 -9.75
C SER A 209 -0.30 -3.36 -10.19
N ALA A 210 -1.49 -2.89 -10.56
CA ALA A 210 -2.52 -3.74 -11.16
C ALA A 210 -2.02 -4.42 -12.46
N ALA A 211 -1.33 -3.68 -13.33
CA ALA A 211 -0.75 -4.23 -14.54
C ALA A 211 0.36 -5.26 -14.25
N LEU A 212 1.16 -5.06 -13.20
CA LEU A 212 2.17 -6.03 -12.75
C LEU A 212 1.54 -7.33 -12.23
N PHE A 213 0.35 -7.26 -11.64
CA PHE A 213 -0.39 -8.46 -11.19
C PHE A 213 -1.13 -9.17 -12.32
N TYR A 214 -1.36 -8.54 -13.47
CA TYR A 214 -2.07 -9.12 -14.61
C TYR A 214 -1.44 -10.43 -15.09
N TRP A 215 -0.09 -10.46 -15.14
CA TRP A 215 0.64 -11.66 -15.52
C TRP A 215 0.35 -12.86 -14.61
N LEU A 216 0.06 -12.61 -13.33
CA LEU A 216 -0.25 -13.66 -12.35
C LEU A 216 -1.65 -14.24 -12.57
N ASP A 217 -2.64 -13.40 -12.85
CA ASP A 217 -4.01 -13.82 -13.17
C ASP A 217 -4.03 -14.65 -14.47
N GLU A 218 -3.26 -14.25 -15.48
CA GLU A 218 -3.15 -14.99 -16.74
C GLU A 218 -2.57 -16.40 -16.52
N ARG A 219 -1.58 -16.56 -15.63
CA ARG A 219 -1.07 -17.89 -15.27
C ARG A 219 -2.10 -18.75 -14.54
N ALA A 220 -2.89 -18.16 -13.65
CA ALA A 220 -3.90 -18.91 -12.89
C ALA A 220 -5.01 -19.45 -13.79
N THR A 221 -5.31 -18.79 -14.91
CA THR A 221 -6.32 -19.25 -15.88
C THR A 221 -5.84 -20.37 -16.83
N MET A 222 -4.52 -20.57 -16.96
CA MET A 222 -3.95 -21.61 -17.82
C MET A 222 -3.75 -22.98 -17.12
N GLN A 223 -4.02 -23.07 -15.82
CA GLN A 223 -3.89 -24.30 -15.01
C GLN A 223 -5.25 -24.96 -14.77
#